data_AF-F2DF41-F1
#
_entry.id   AF-F2DF41-F1
#
_cell.length_a   1.000
_cell.length_b   1.000
_cell.length_c   1.000
_cell.angle_alpha   90.00
_cell.angle_beta   90.00
_cell.angle_gamma   90.00
#
_symmetry.space_group_name_H-M   'P 1'
#
loop_
_entity.id
_entity.type
_entity.pdbx_description
1 polymer ?
#
loop_
_entity_poly.entity_id
_entity_poly.type
_entity_poly.pdbx_seq_one_letter_code
_entity_poly.pdbx_strand_id
1 'polypeptide(L)'
;MRTLLPKLAALLAGKYKLSSGVHKQIVSLRNEMGSMNALLVRLSRAAALDEQQRDWRDKVRELSYDMEDCVDVFTHDLNGSGHGGKAWLRRRLRKIKTRHKIASRVEELKARALQVSSCHHRYKIDERTLSPPPDCIPSPRAGGLVAIDPRMEALYVDPNNLVGIDGPREKLIKLLSREEDGANRLRVAAVVGSGGMGKTTLAHQVYTKIKSQFDCKAFVTVSQNASTFKTLSDIYQAFRGWMPSSLKDGQLIVELRNYLRDKRYLIVLDDIWAINAWNTFKVCFVENNLGSRVITTTRNEDVAKACCSCFHGHVYRIKPLNDLDSRRLFYKRVFYSDEACPKQLKNVSGEILKKCDGVPLAILSVASYLASHEEVSSKETWEKMQNHLGFPLEGHPAFEWMRHVLTLGYNDLSLDLKTCLLYLGIFPQGSKIRKENLVKRWISEGFVTEKHGYGPEDIAESYFTELINKNMIQIDEYDDCGHVLSCRVHDLMLDFIILKSTEENFITVIKEPPTGNGAHNRNGGFEFRRLSLQLSKFRMHSGVG
;
A
#
# COMPACT_ATOMS: atom_id res chain seq x y z
N MET A 1 -11.10 -16.90 4.05
CA MET A 1 -10.25 -18.12 4.17
C MET A 1 -9.57 -18.30 5.53
N ARG A 2 -8.80 -17.31 6.04
CA ARG A 2 -7.98 -17.46 7.26
C ARG A 2 -8.76 -17.73 8.55
N THR A 3 -9.93 -17.13 8.69
CA THR A 3 -10.88 -17.35 9.80
C THR A 3 -11.68 -18.64 9.61
N LEU A 4 -12.06 -18.94 8.37
CA LEU A 4 -12.85 -20.10 8.00
C LEU A 4 -12.14 -21.44 8.28
N LEU A 5 -10.87 -21.61 7.87
CA LEU A 5 -10.17 -22.89 8.01
C LEU A 5 -10.02 -23.35 9.49
N PRO A 6 -9.66 -22.46 10.45
CA PRO A 6 -9.70 -22.77 11.88
C PRO A 6 -11.10 -23.08 12.39
N LYS A 7 -12.14 -22.36 11.96
CA LYS A 7 -13.53 -22.65 12.34
C LYS A 7 -13.94 -24.05 11.89
N LEU A 8 -13.63 -24.43 10.64
CA LEU A 8 -13.85 -25.78 10.13
C LEU A 8 -13.06 -26.84 10.92
N ALA A 9 -11.81 -26.55 11.29
CA ALA A 9 -11.01 -27.44 12.14
C ALA A 9 -11.64 -27.64 13.52
N ALA A 10 -12.15 -26.56 14.15
CA ALA A 10 -12.82 -26.62 15.44
C ALA A 10 -14.14 -27.41 15.39
N LEU A 11 -14.87 -27.34 14.27
CA LEU A 11 -16.05 -28.18 14.03
C LEU A 11 -15.67 -29.67 13.96
N LEU A 12 -14.52 -30.00 13.35
CA LEU A 12 -14.04 -31.37 13.23
C LEU A 12 -13.44 -31.93 14.51
N ALA A 13 -12.83 -31.09 15.36
CA ALA A 13 -12.17 -31.48 16.61
C ALA A 13 -13.12 -31.92 17.74
N GLY A 14 -14.41 -32.14 17.46
CA GLY A 14 -15.32 -32.84 18.37
C GLY A 14 -16.16 -31.96 19.32
N LYS A 15 -16.08 -30.62 19.22
CA LYS A 15 -16.95 -29.72 20.01
C LYS A 15 -18.46 -29.89 19.69
N TYR A 16 -18.79 -30.49 18.55
CA TYR A 16 -20.17 -30.67 18.10
C TYR A 16 -20.45 -32.12 17.67
N LYS A 17 -21.54 -32.72 18.18
CA LYS A 17 -22.03 -34.05 17.73
C LYS A 17 -22.61 -33.97 16.31
N LEU A 18 -21.73 -33.97 15.32
CA LEU A 18 -22.03 -34.00 13.88
C LEU A 18 -22.43 -35.42 13.44
N SER A 19 -23.29 -35.54 12.42
CA SER A 19 -23.54 -36.84 11.77
C SER A 19 -22.36 -37.23 10.88
N SER A 20 -22.13 -38.54 10.70
CA SER A 20 -21.01 -39.07 9.89
C SER A 20 -20.96 -38.48 8.46
N GLY A 21 -22.12 -38.27 7.82
CA GLY A 21 -22.21 -37.65 6.49
C GLY A 21 -21.76 -36.19 6.45
N VAL A 22 -22.23 -35.37 7.39
CA VAL A 22 -21.83 -33.95 7.49
C VAL A 22 -20.36 -33.82 7.86
N HIS A 23 -19.85 -34.70 8.72
CA HIS A 23 -18.43 -34.73 9.06
C HIS A 23 -17.55 -34.97 7.82
N LYS A 24 -17.89 -35.96 6.98
CA LYS A 24 -17.18 -36.22 5.71
C LYS A 24 -17.24 -35.02 4.75
N GLN A 25 -18.38 -34.35 4.66
CA GLN A 25 -18.54 -33.15 3.83
C GLN A 25 -17.64 -32.00 4.33
N ILE A 26 -17.60 -31.73 5.64
CA ILE A 26 -16.75 -30.69 6.24
C ILE A 26 -15.25 -31.00 6.03
N VAL A 27 -14.82 -32.26 6.14
CA VAL A 27 -13.43 -32.67 5.85
C VAL A 27 -13.07 -32.41 4.39
N SER A 28 -13.88 -32.90 3.45
CA SER A 28 -13.67 -32.71 2.01
C SER A 28 -13.59 -31.24 1.64
N LEU A 29 -14.47 -30.43 2.23
CA LEU A 29 -14.53 -29.00 2.00
C LEU A 29 -13.33 -28.26 2.58
N ARG A 30 -12.88 -28.61 3.81
CA ARG A 30 -11.68 -28.03 4.41
C ARG A 30 -10.46 -28.25 3.53
N ASN A 31 -10.32 -29.44 2.94
CA ASN A 31 -9.21 -29.76 2.05
C ASN A 31 -9.26 -28.92 0.77
N GLU A 32 -10.43 -28.82 0.13
CA GLU A 32 -10.61 -28.01 -1.09
C GLU A 32 -10.32 -26.53 -0.83
N MET A 33 -10.88 -25.97 0.25
CA MET A 33 -10.64 -24.59 0.66
C MET A 33 -9.17 -24.33 1.01
N GLY A 34 -8.49 -25.33 1.59
CA GLY A 34 -7.05 -25.28 1.84
C GLY A 34 -6.24 -25.16 0.53
N SER A 35 -6.55 -25.97 -0.47
CA SER A 35 -5.93 -25.93 -1.80
C SER A 35 -6.19 -24.60 -2.51
N MET A 36 -7.44 -24.14 -2.50
CA MET A 36 -7.82 -22.85 -3.08
C MET A 36 -7.08 -21.68 -2.39
N ASN A 37 -6.95 -21.71 -1.06
CA ASN A 37 -6.23 -20.69 -0.31
C ASN A 37 -4.74 -20.65 -0.67
N ALA A 38 -4.10 -21.82 -0.86
CA ALA A 38 -2.69 -21.88 -1.29
C ALA A 38 -2.49 -21.20 -2.66
N LEU A 39 -3.42 -21.40 -3.59
CA LEU A 39 -3.39 -20.75 -4.90
C LEU A 39 -3.68 -19.24 -4.80
N LEU A 40 -4.63 -18.80 -3.98
CA LEU A 40 -4.88 -17.38 -3.72
C LEU A 40 -3.65 -16.67 -3.15
N VAL A 41 -2.93 -17.30 -2.21
CA VAL A 41 -1.67 -16.75 -1.67
C VAL A 41 -0.64 -16.59 -2.77
N ARG A 42 -0.54 -17.55 -3.70
CA ARG A 42 0.37 -17.44 -4.86
C ARG A 42 -0.03 -16.29 -5.79
N LEU A 43 -1.31 -16.18 -6.15
CA LEU A 43 -1.82 -15.09 -7.00
C LEU A 43 -1.64 -13.71 -6.35
N SER A 44 -1.78 -13.62 -5.02
CA SER A 44 -1.58 -12.35 -4.29
C SER A 44 -0.16 -11.79 -4.35
N ARG A 45 0.83 -12.61 -4.78
CA ARG A 45 2.24 -12.24 -4.95
C ARG A 45 2.60 -11.91 -6.39
N ALA A 46 1.70 -12.11 -7.35
CA ALA A 46 1.95 -11.79 -8.75
C ALA A 46 1.91 -10.27 -8.96
N ALA A 47 2.81 -9.74 -9.80
CA ALA A 47 2.88 -8.31 -10.10
C ALA A 47 1.67 -7.81 -10.92
N ALA A 48 1.12 -8.69 -11.76
CA ALA A 48 -0.11 -8.46 -12.52
C ALA A 48 -0.88 -9.79 -12.60
N LEU A 49 -2.21 -9.67 -12.56
CA LEU A 49 -3.11 -10.79 -12.79
C LEU A 49 -3.84 -10.53 -14.10
N ASP A 50 -3.97 -11.57 -14.93
CA ASP A 50 -4.86 -11.49 -16.09
C ASP A 50 -6.34 -11.42 -15.64
N GLU A 51 -7.24 -11.18 -16.58
CA GLU A 51 -8.68 -11.07 -16.28
C GLU A 51 -9.28 -12.37 -15.74
N GLN A 52 -8.83 -13.53 -16.25
CA GLN A 52 -9.31 -14.83 -15.83
C GLN A 52 -8.87 -15.18 -14.40
N GLN A 53 -7.62 -14.87 -14.06
CA GLN A 53 -7.07 -15.01 -12.71
C GLN A 53 -7.79 -14.11 -11.71
N ARG A 54 -8.17 -12.88 -12.11
CA ARG A 54 -8.97 -11.97 -11.28
C ARG A 54 -10.37 -12.51 -11.02
N ASP A 55 -11.09 -12.89 -12.08
CA ASP A 55 -12.44 -13.47 -11.97
C ASP A 55 -12.45 -14.73 -11.09
N TRP A 56 -11.49 -15.64 -11.28
CA TRP A 56 -11.39 -16.83 -10.46
C TRP A 56 -11.09 -16.51 -8.99
N ARG A 57 -10.13 -15.63 -8.73
CA ARG A 57 -9.78 -15.16 -7.38
C ARG A 57 -11.01 -14.60 -6.66
N ASP A 58 -11.79 -13.78 -7.35
CA ASP A 58 -12.96 -13.12 -6.79
C ASP A 58 -14.06 -14.14 -6.47
N LYS A 59 -14.34 -15.10 -7.37
CA LYS A 59 -15.27 -16.22 -7.12
C LYS A 59 -14.88 -17.07 -5.90
N VAL A 60 -13.59 -17.37 -5.74
CA VAL A 60 -13.10 -18.13 -4.58
C VAL A 60 -13.22 -17.32 -3.29
N ARG A 61 -12.99 -16.00 -3.36
CA ARG A 61 -13.14 -15.10 -2.21
C ARG A 61 -14.60 -15.12 -1.71
N GLU A 62 -15.56 -14.87 -2.60
CA GLU A 62 -17.00 -14.88 -2.29
C GLU A 62 -17.46 -16.24 -1.75
N LEU A 63 -17.01 -17.34 -2.37
CA LEU A 63 -17.28 -18.68 -1.85
C LEU A 63 -16.76 -18.87 -0.41
N SER A 64 -15.59 -18.31 -0.09
CA SER A 64 -15.03 -18.38 1.25
C SER A 64 -15.82 -17.56 2.28
N TYR A 65 -16.46 -16.48 1.82
CA TYR A 65 -17.33 -15.61 2.59
C TYR A 65 -18.66 -16.28 2.89
N ASP A 66 -19.37 -16.79 1.88
CA ASP A 66 -20.62 -17.54 2.05
C ASP A 66 -20.46 -18.73 3.01
N MET A 67 -19.29 -19.39 2.92
CA MET A 67 -18.98 -20.51 3.79
C MET A 67 -18.77 -20.10 5.24
N GLU A 68 -18.03 -19.03 5.47
CA GLU A 68 -17.80 -18.54 6.82
C GLU A 68 -19.12 -18.18 7.49
N ASP A 69 -20.00 -17.48 6.77
CA ASP A 69 -21.31 -17.08 7.26
C ASP A 69 -22.18 -18.31 7.57
N CYS A 70 -22.11 -19.34 6.71
CA CYS A 70 -22.78 -20.61 6.98
C CYS A 70 -22.25 -21.31 8.24
N VAL A 71 -20.94 -21.31 8.46
CA VAL A 71 -20.29 -21.92 9.64
C VAL A 71 -20.62 -21.14 10.91
N ASP A 72 -20.71 -19.81 10.84
CA ASP A 72 -21.05 -18.96 11.97
C ASP A 72 -22.51 -19.14 12.39
N VAL A 73 -23.44 -19.17 11.43
CA VAL A 73 -24.85 -19.52 11.69
C VAL A 73 -24.96 -20.91 12.32
N PHE A 74 -24.21 -21.88 11.81
CA PHE A 74 -24.17 -23.23 12.38
C PHE A 74 -23.68 -23.26 13.83
N THR A 75 -22.62 -22.51 14.11
CA THR A 75 -22.02 -22.43 15.43
C THR A 75 -22.96 -21.75 16.43
N HIS A 76 -23.59 -20.64 16.03
CA HIS A 76 -24.58 -19.92 16.84
C HIS A 76 -25.78 -20.80 17.21
N ASP A 77 -26.38 -21.47 16.22
CA ASP A 77 -27.58 -22.28 16.42
C ASP A 77 -27.36 -23.52 17.30
N LEU A 78 -26.12 -24.01 17.41
CA LEU A 78 -25.75 -25.10 18.29
C LEU A 78 -25.55 -24.67 19.75
N ASN A 79 -25.11 -23.43 19.96
CA ASN A 79 -24.81 -22.85 21.28
C ASN A 79 -26.04 -22.22 21.96
N GLY A 80 -27.14 -22.01 21.24
CA GLY A 80 -28.43 -21.53 21.77
C GLY A 80 -28.99 -22.41 22.90
N SER A 81 -28.77 -21.98 24.14
CA SER A 81 -29.09 -22.67 25.38
C SER A 81 -30.37 -22.10 26.00
N GLY A 82 -31.43 -22.91 26.10
CA GLY A 82 -32.60 -22.57 26.92
C GLY A 82 -33.16 -23.83 27.58
N HIS A 83 -33.49 -23.75 28.86
CA HIS A 83 -33.96 -24.88 29.67
C HIS A 83 -35.48 -25.13 29.53
N GLY A 84 -35.95 -26.35 29.82
CA GLY A 84 -37.39 -26.68 30.02
C GLY A 84 -37.98 -27.81 29.13
N GLY A 85 -38.65 -28.78 29.77
CA GLY A 85 -39.20 -30.03 29.19
C GLY A 85 -40.46 -29.89 28.31
N LYS A 86 -40.86 -30.99 27.65
CA LYS A 86 -41.83 -31.15 26.52
C LYS A 86 -41.56 -30.29 25.27
N ALA A 87 -40.83 -29.18 25.38
CA ALA A 87 -40.17 -28.49 24.27
C ALA A 87 -39.02 -29.30 23.65
N TRP A 88 -38.58 -30.39 24.29
CA TRP A 88 -37.42 -31.20 23.89
C TRP A 88 -37.59 -31.93 22.55
N LEU A 89 -38.74 -32.57 22.28
CA LEU A 89 -39.00 -33.21 20.98
C LEU A 89 -39.13 -32.18 19.84
N ARG A 90 -39.83 -31.06 20.08
CA ARG A 90 -39.90 -29.93 19.13
C ARG A 90 -38.53 -29.28 18.91
N ARG A 91 -37.67 -29.20 19.93
CA ARG A 91 -36.27 -28.77 19.83
C ARG A 91 -35.39 -29.76 19.08
N ARG A 92 -35.57 -31.06 19.30
CA ARG A 92 -34.79 -32.10 18.62
C ARG A 92 -35.14 -32.12 17.13
N LEU A 93 -36.42 -31.98 16.80
CA LEU A 93 -36.90 -31.79 15.43
C LEU A 93 -36.43 -30.47 14.82
N ARG A 94 -36.45 -29.35 15.55
CA ARG A 94 -35.85 -28.07 15.10
C ARG A 94 -34.35 -28.22 14.87
N LYS A 95 -33.59 -28.75 15.83
CA LYS A 95 -32.14 -29.03 15.70
C LYS A 95 -31.84 -29.97 14.53
N ILE A 96 -32.68 -30.98 14.28
CA ILE A 96 -32.56 -31.88 13.12
C ILE A 96 -32.86 -31.12 11.82
N LYS A 97 -33.94 -30.32 11.74
CA LYS A 97 -34.25 -29.48 10.57
C LYS A 97 -33.15 -28.45 10.31
N THR A 98 -32.62 -27.80 11.34
CA THR A 98 -31.50 -26.86 11.23
C THR A 98 -30.24 -27.59 10.80
N ARG A 99 -29.94 -28.78 11.33
CA ARG A 99 -28.83 -29.63 10.87
C ARG A 99 -28.98 -30.07 9.41
N HIS A 100 -30.19 -30.40 8.95
CA HIS A 100 -30.46 -30.74 7.56
C HIS A 100 -30.34 -29.52 6.64
N LYS A 101 -30.87 -28.37 7.07
CA LYS A 101 -30.72 -27.09 6.34
C LYS A 101 -29.25 -26.71 6.18
N ILE A 102 -28.44 -26.97 7.20
CA ILE A 102 -27.02 -26.66 7.18
C ILE A 102 -26.23 -27.70 6.40
N ALA A 103 -26.56 -28.99 6.52
CA ALA A 103 -26.01 -30.03 5.65
C ALA A 103 -26.28 -29.72 4.17
N SER A 104 -27.50 -29.29 3.85
CA SER A 104 -27.88 -28.86 2.50
C SER A 104 -27.10 -27.63 2.03
N ARG A 105 -26.90 -26.62 2.89
CA ARG A 105 -26.04 -25.46 2.55
C ARG A 105 -24.57 -25.83 2.38
N VAL A 106 -24.03 -26.70 3.24
CA VAL A 106 -22.64 -27.19 3.11
C VAL A 106 -22.46 -28.00 1.83
N GLU A 107 -23.47 -28.80 1.45
CA GLU A 107 -23.49 -29.55 0.20
C GLU A 107 -23.58 -28.64 -1.04
N GLU A 108 -24.44 -27.63 -1.01
CA GLU A 108 -24.54 -26.60 -2.05
C GLU A 108 -23.22 -25.86 -2.24
N LEU A 109 -22.59 -25.43 -1.14
CA LEU A 109 -21.31 -24.72 -1.19
C LEU A 109 -20.17 -25.63 -1.66
N LYS A 110 -20.19 -26.92 -1.30
CA LYS A 110 -19.25 -27.90 -1.86
C LYS A 110 -19.44 -28.04 -3.37
N ALA A 111 -20.68 -28.13 -3.85
CA ALA A 111 -20.98 -28.20 -5.27
C ALA A 111 -20.47 -26.94 -6.00
N ARG A 112 -20.69 -25.75 -5.44
CA ARG A 112 -20.15 -24.49 -5.95
C ARG A 112 -18.62 -24.47 -5.96
N ALA A 113 -17.96 -24.97 -4.91
CA ALA A 113 -16.50 -25.08 -4.84
C ALA A 113 -15.94 -25.95 -5.98
N LEU A 114 -16.51 -27.14 -6.16
CA LEU A 114 -16.12 -28.06 -7.23
C LEU A 114 -16.40 -27.47 -8.62
N GLN A 115 -17.50 -26.73 -8.77
CA GLN A 115 -17.84 -26.06 -10.02
C GLN A 115 -16.83 -24.94 -10.37
N VAL A 116 -16.45 -24.10 -9.40
CA VAL A 116 -15.44 -23.04 -9.58
C VAL A 116 -14.08 -23.66 -9.93
N SER A 117 -13.69 -24.74 -9.24
CA SER A 117 -12.47 -25.50 -9.50
C SER A 117 -12.47 -26.12 -10.91
N SER A 118 -13.57 -26.78 -11.29
CA SER A 118 -13.79 -27.38 -12.62
C SER A 118 -13.77 -26.33 -13.74
N CYS A 119 -14.45 -25.20 -13.57
CA CYS A 119 -14.45 -24.12 -14.57
C CYS A 119 -13.03 -23.57 -14.78
N HIS A 120 -12.28 -23.34 -13.71
CA HIS A 120 -10.90 -22.90 -13.81
C HIS A 120 -10.03 -23.91 -14.56
N HIS A 121 -10.18 -25.21 -14.27
CA HIS A 121 -9.43 -26.26 -14.97
C HIS A 121 -9.79 -26.33 -16.46
N ARG A 122 -11.08 -26.24 -16.80
CA ARG A 122 -11.61 -26.33 -18.17
C ARG A 122 -11.19 -25.17 -19.06
N TYR A 123 -11.13 -23.97 -18.49
CA TYR A 123 -10.81 -22.75 -19.24
C TYR A 123 -9.35 -22.34 -19.08
N LYS A 124 -8.50 -23.14 -18.42
CA LYS A 124 -7.07 -22.84 -18.30
C LYS A 124 -6.45 -22.88 -19.70
N ILE A 125 -6.28 -21.71 -20.30
CA ILE A 125 -5.50 -21.57 -21.53
C ILE A 125 -4.05 -21.79 -21.11
N ASP A 126 -3.38 -22.78 -21.69
CA ASP A 126 -1.95 -22.98 -21.46
C ASP A 126 -1.21 -21.73 -21.93
N GLU A 127 -0.45 -21.07 -21.04
CA GLU A 127 0.40 -19.92 -21.41
C GLU A 127 1.36 -20.25 -22.57
N ARG A 128 1.61 -21.54 -22.84
CA ARG A 128 2.43 -22.01 -23.95
C ARG A 128 1.76 -21.87 -25.33
N THR A 129 0.43 -21.81 -25.45
CA THR A 129 -0.26 -21.67 -26.75
C THR A 129 -0.40 -20.22 -27.21
N LEU A 130 -0.07 -19.25 -26.35
CA LEU A 130 -0.07 -17.81 -26.68
C LEU A 130 1.33 -17.25 -26.95
N SER A 131 2.39 -18.04 -26.77
CA SER A 131 3.71 -17.68 -27.26
C SER A 131 3.70 -17.65 -28.79
N PRO A 132 4.15 -16.56 -29.45
CA PRO A 132 4.29 -16.57 -30.90
C PRO A 132 5.30 -17.66 -31.30
N PRO A 133 5.15 -18.26 -32.50
CA PRO A 133 6.11 -19.25 -32.99
C PRO A 133 7.53 -18.66 -33.02
N PRO A 134 8.57 -19.50 -32.84
CA PRO A 134 9.95 -19.04 -32.64
C PRO A 134 10.53 -18.22 -33.80
N ASP A 135 9.87 -18.19 -34.97
CA ASP A 135 10.35 -17.53 -36.18
C ASP A 135 9.62 -16.22 -36.54
N CYS A 136 8.74 -15.70 -35.67
CA CYS A 136 8.15 -14.38 -35.88
C CYS A 136 9.01 -13.29 -35.23
N ILE A 137 9.67 -12.49 -36.07
CA ILE A 137 10.28 -11.21 -35.69
C ILE A 137 9.23 -10.42 -34.89
N PRO A 138 9.53 -9.95 -33.66
CA PRO A 138 8.55 -9.27 -32.85
C PRO A 138 8.09 -7.98 -33.54
N SER A 139 6.84 -7.98 -33.99
CA SER A 139 6.14 -6.76 -34.37
C SER A 139 6.04 -5.86 -33.13
N PRO A 140 6.43 -4.58 -33.20
CA PRO A 140 6.60 -3.71 -32.04
C PRO A 140 5.28 -3.28 -31.35
N ARG A 141 4.15 -3.94 -31.64
CA ARG A 141 2.83 -3.60 -31.08
C ARG A 141 2.36 -4.50 -29.93
N ALA A 142 3.11 -5.54 -29.58
CA ALA A 142 2.82 -6.42 -28.43
C ALA A 142 4.05 -6.73 -27.56
N GLY A 143 5.08 -5.88 -27.63
CA GLY A 143 6.13 -5.86 -26.61
C GLY A 143 5.63 -5.06 -25.44
N GLY A 144 5.64 -5.64 -24.24
CA GLY A 144 5.51 -4.86 -23.01
C GLY A 144 6.44 -3.67 -23.14
N LEU A 145 5.88 -2.45 -23.14
CA LEU A 145 6.68 -1.25 -23.01
C LEU A 145 7.66 -1.58 -21.88
N VAL A 146 8.96 -1.44 -22.15
CA VAL A 146 9.92 -1.29 -21.07
C VAL A 146 9.37 -0.10 -20.30
N ALA A 147 8.67 -0.37 -19.20
CA ALA A 147 8.02 0.64 -18.41
C ALA A 147 9.17 1.51 -17.92
N ILE A 148 9.35 2.66 -18.57
CA ILE A 148 10.32 3.67 -18.18
C ILE A 148 10.02 3.92 -16.71
N ASP A 149 11.00 3.71 -15.83
CA ASP A 149 10.82 3.96 -14.40
C ASP A 149 10.30 5.39 -14.26
N PRO A 150 9.06 5.61 -13.77
CA PRO A 150 8.47 6.95 -13.68
C PRO A 150 9.32 7.91 -12.85
N ARG A 151 10.25 7.40 -12.02
CA ARG A 151 11.21 8.19 -11.25
C ARG A 151 12.32 8.80 -12.11
N MET A 152 12.55 8.31 -13.33
CA MET A 152 13.54 8.89 -14.23
C MET A 152 13.22 10.36 -14.52
N GLU A 153 11.95 10.71 -14.69
CA GLU A 153 11.54 12.11 -14.89
C GLU A 153 11.99 13.01 -13.73
N ALA A 154 11.92 12.52 -12.49
CA ALA A 154 12.32 13.26 -11.29
C ALA A 154 13.82 13.62 -11.26
N LEU A 155 14.67 12.89 -12.00
CA LEU A 155 16.10 13.16 -12.12
C LEU A 155 16.40 14.28 -13.14
N TYR A 156 15.50 14.49 -14.11
CA TYR A 156 15.68 15.45 -15.21
C TYR A 156 14.75 16.67 -15.12
N VAL A 157 14.00 16.84 -14.02
CA VAL A 157 13.24 18.08 -13.78
C VAL A 157 14.19 19.27 -13.70
N ASP A 158 13.90 20.30 -14.49
CA ASP A 158 14.60 21.58 -14.42
C ASP A 158 14.58 22.12 -12.97
N PRO A 159 15.74 22.40 -12.35
CA PRO A 159 15.82 22.99 -11.02
C PRO A 159 14.97 24.25 -10.84
N ASN A 160 14.78 25.05 -11.89
CA ASN A 160 13.96 26.27 -11.87
C ASN A 160 12.45 25.98 -11.74
N ASN A 161 12.03 24.75 -11.99
CA ASN A 161 10.66 24.30 -11.82
C ASN A 161 10.39 23.68 -10.45
N LEU A 162 11.42 23.54 -9.61
CA LEU A 162 11.28 23.03 -8.26
C LEU A 162 10.85 24.14 -7.29
N VAL A 163 9.97 23.79 -6.37
CA VAL A 163 9.35 24.72 -5.41
C VAL A 163 9.60 24.19 -4.00
N GLY A 164 9.97 25.09 -3.07
CA GLY A 164 10.18 24.76 -1.65
C GLY A 164 11.40 23.88 -1.33
N ILE A 165 12.33 23.68 -2.27
CA ILE A 165 13.43 22.70 -2.11
C ILE A 165 14.70 23.26 -1.45
N ASP A 166 14.92 24.57 -1.50
CA ASP A 166 16.18 25.19 -1.07
C ASP A 166 16.47 24.94 0.41
N GLY A 167 15.50 25.20 1.29
CA GLY A 167 15.64 24.97 2.73
C GLY A 167 15.99 23.51 3.08
N PRO A 168 15.18 22.52 2.62
CA PRO A 168 15.50 21.10 2.78
C PRO A 168 16.88 20.71 2.24
N ARG A 169 17.27 21.25 1.07
CA ARG A 169 18.57 20.97 0.45
C ARG A 169 19.72 21.46 1.32
N GLU A 170 19.69 22.70 1.76
CA GLU A 170 20.77 23.25 2.61
C GLU A 170 20.84 22.53 3.96
N LYS A 171 19.69 22.17 4.55
CA LYS A 171 19.66 21.40 5.80
C LYS A 171 20.28 20.01 5.64
N LEU A 172 19.98 19.30 4.56
CA LEU A 172 20.55 17.99 4.28
C LEU A 172 22.05 18.09 3.98
N ILE A 173 22.50 19.13 3.28
CA ILE A 173 23.93 19.42 3.08
C ILE A 173 24.61 19.65 4.42
N LYS A 174 24.02 20.44 5.31
CA LYS A 174 24.57 20.70 6.65
C LYS A 174 24.74 19.41 7.47
N LEU A 175 23.78 18.49 7.44
CA LEU A 175 23.91 17.17 8.09
C LEU A 175 25.07 16.34 7.52
N LEU A 176 25.39 16.54 6.24
CA LEU A 176 26.52 15.92 5.55
C LEU A 176 27.80 16.76 5.65
N SER A 177 27.79 17.95 6.25
CA SER A 177 28.96 18.83 6.30
C SER A 177 29.99 18.39 7.35
N ARG A 178 31.15 19.05 7.33
CA ARG A 178 32.34 18.76 8.16
C ARG A 178 32.34 19.49 9.51
N GLU A 179 31.33 20.31 9.81
CA GLU A 179 31.35 21.30 10.90
C GLU A 179 31.09 20.71 12.30
N GLU A 180 30.68 19.44 12.41
CA GLU A 180 30.52 18.72 13.67
C GLU A 180 31.66 17.69 13.86
N ASP A 181 31.98 17.34 15.11
CA ASP A 181 33.06 16.43 15.49
C ASP A 181 33.22 15.22 14.53
N GLY A 182 34.44 15.01 14.02
CA GLY A 182 34.75 13.93 13.08
C GLY A 182 34.49 14.26 11.60
N ALA A 183 34.88 15.46 11.14
CA ALA A 183 34.80 15.94 9.75
C ALA A 183 35.16 14.91 8.66
N ASN A 184 36.13 14.06 8.99
CA ASN A 184 36.74 13.09 8.09
C ASN A 184 36.03 11.72 8.07
N ARG A 185 35.13 11.43 9.02
CA ARG A 185 34.42 10.14 9.06
C ARG A 185 33.38 10.01 7.95
N LEU A 186 32.99 8.76 7.66
CA LEU A 186 31.85 8.45 6.80
C LEU A 186 30.55 8.92 7.47
N ARG A 187 29.79 9.76 6.76
CA ARG A 187 28.45 10.19 7.21
C ARG A 187 27.37 9.63 6.31
N VAL A 188 26.25 9.27 6.92
CA VAL A 188 25.07 8.76 6.20
C VAL A 188 23.89 9.68 6.47
N ALA A 189 23.14 10.05 5.44
CA ALA A 189 21.85 10.72 5.61
C ALA A 189 20.75 9.90 4.96
N ALA A 190 19.79 9.43 5.77
CA ALA A 190 18.64 8.67 5.30
C ALA A 190 17.43 9.59 5.18
N VAL A 191 17.02 9.90 3.95
CA VAL A 191 15.83 10.69 3.63
C VAL A 191 14.61 9.78 3.63
N VAL A 192 13.66 10.03 4.54
CA VAL A 192 12.48 9.18 4.73
C VAL A 192 11.18 9.97 4.64
N GLY A 193 10.14 9.32 4.10
CA GLY A 193 8.78 9.85 4.00
C GLY A 193 7.92 9.09 2.98
N SER A 194 6.65 9.44 2.91
CA SER A 194 5.66 8.81 2.02
C SER A 194 6.01 8.93 0.52
N GLY A 195 5.36 8.10 -0.31
CA GLY A 195 5.49 8.17 -1.77
C GLY A 195 5.08 9.54 -2.31
N GLY A 196 5.75 10.02 -3.36
CA GLY A 196 5.41 11.31 -4.00
C GLY A 196 5.88 12.59 -3.28
N MET A 197 6.56 12.46 -2.13
CA MET A 197 7.08 13.61 -1.36
C MET A 197 8.31 14.31 -1.96
N GLY A 198 8.86 13.81 -3.07
CA GLY A 198 10.07 14.40 -3.68
C GLY A 198 11.40 13.96 -3.05
N LYS A 199 11.46 12.80 -2.37
CA LYS A 199 12.70 12.27 -1.76
C LYS A 199 13.85 12.11 -2.77
N THR A 200 13.58 11.42 -3.88
CA THR A 200 14.52 11.23 -5.00
C THR A 200 15.00 12.58 -5.53
N THR A 201 14.07 13.53 -5.73
CA THR A 201 14.38 14.89 -6.19
C THR A 201 15.29 15.64 -5.21
N LEU A 202 14.98 15.60 -3.91
CA LEU A 202 15.82 16.22 -2.88
C LEU A 202 17.23 15.62 -2.84
N ALA A 203 17.33 14.27 -2.85
CA ALA A 203 18.60 13.57 -2.87
C ALA A 203 19.42 13.92 -4.13
N HIS A 204 18.77 13.99 -5.29
CA HIS A 204 19.40 14.38 -6.55
C HIS A 204 19.90 15.83 -6.57
N GLN A 205 19.13 16.76 -6.01
CA GLN A 205 19.54 18.16 -5.88
C GLN A 205 20.75 18.33 -4.95
N VAL A 206 20.77 17.63 -3.82
CA VAL A 206 21.95 17.61 -2.93
C VAL A 206 23.15 16.99 -3.64
N TYR A 207 22.96 15.81 -4.25
CA TYR A 207 24.00 15.13 -5.02
C TYR A 207 24.62 16.06 -6.07
N THR A 208 23.80 16.70 -6.89
CA THR A 208 24.28 17.61 -7.94
C THR A 208 25.05 18.79 -7.38
N LYS A 209 24.63 19.34 -6.23
CA LYS A 209 25.29 20.48 -5.59
C LYS A 209 26.65 20.14 -4.96
N ILE A 210 26.83 18.94 -4.40
CA ILE A 210 28.07 18.59 -3.67
C ILE A 210 28.99 17.61 -4.41
N LYS A 211 28.53 16.95 -5.47
CA LYS A 211 29.28 15.88 -6.18
C LYS A 211 30.66 16.30 -6.70
N SER A 212 30.89 17.58 -6.99
CA SER A 212 32.20 18.07 -7.46
C SER A 212 33.30 17.93 -6.42
N GLN A 213 32.96 17.78 -5.14
CA GLN A 213 33.91 17.69 -4.04
C GLN A 213 34.46 16.26 -3.78
N PHE A 214 34.01 15.27 -4.56
CA PHE A 214 34.27 13.85 -4.33
C PHE A 214 34.97 13.23 -5.55
N ASP A 215 35.82 12.24 -5.31
CA ASP A 215 36.56 11.53 -6.36
C ASP A 215 35.65 10.52 -7.07
N CYS A 216 34.83 9.82 -6.29
CA CYS A 216 33.92 8.77 -6.77
C CYS A 216 32.46 9.17 -6.50
N LYS A 217 31.61 9.06 -7.52
CA LYS A 217 30.22 9.53 -7.46
C LYS A 217 29.31 8.47 -8.06
N ALA A 218 28.28 8.07 -7.33
CA ALA A 218 27.27 7.15 -7.84
C ALA A 218 25.89 7.60 -7.39
N PHE A 219 24.93 7.54 -8.29
CA PHE A 219 23.51 7.66 -8.00
C PHE A 219 22.83 6.43 -8.58
N VAL A 220 22.30 5.55 -7.73
CA VAL A 220 21.76 4.27 -8.14
C VAL A 220 20.41 4.03 -7.48
N THR A 221 19.43 3.63 -8.28
CA THR A 221 18.09 3.25 -7.80
C THR A 221 18.08 1.77 -7.40
N VAL A 222 17.61 1.48 -6.19
CA VAL A 222 17.46 0.12 -5.67
C VAL A 222 16.10 -0.41 -6.10
N SER A 223 16.09 -1.26 -7.13
CA SER A 223 14.85 -1.89 -7.60
C SER A 223 14.40 -3.01 -6.67
N GLN A 224 13.08 -3.07 -6.40
CA GLN A 224 12.45 -4.07 -5.52
C GLN A 224 12.69 -5.52 -5.98
N ASN A 225 12.81 -5.74 -7.29
CA ASN A 225 12.98 -7.06 -7.89
C ASN A 225 14.42 -7.32 -8.41
N ALA A 226 15.32 -6.33 -8.26
CA ALA A 226 16.70 -6.50 -8.67
C ALA A 226 17.48 -7.24 -7.57
N SER A 227 18.37 -8.14 -7.97
CA SER A 227 19.36 -8.68 -7.05
C SER A 227 20.20 -7.52 -6.50
N THR A 228 20.56 -7.57 -5.21
CA THR A 228 21.51 -6.64 -4.60
C THR A 228 22.81 -6.56 -5.41
N PHE A 229 23.19 -7.65 -6.07
CA PHE A 229 24.28 -7.72 -7.03
C PHE A 229 24.15 -6.74 -8.19
N LYS A 230 22.97 -6.59 -8.80
CA LYS A 230 22.76 -5.63 -9.89
C LYS A 230 23.03 -4.20 -9.42
N THR A 231 22.47 -3.81 -8.28
CA THR A 231 22.71 -2.47 -7.70
C THR A 231 24.19 -2.24 -7.41
N LEU A 232 24.89 -3.23 -6.84
CA LEU A 232 26.34 -3.14 -6.64
C LEU A 232 27.10 -3.00 -7.96
N SER A 233 26.65 -3.68 -9.01
CA SER A 233 27.22 -3.59 -10.35
C SER A 233 27.01 -2.21 -10.95
N ASP A 234 25.82 -1.62 -10.77
CA ASP A 234 25.52 -0.26 -11.21
C ASP A 234 26.39 0.78 -10.48
N ILE A 235 26.66 0.59 -9.17
CA ILE A 235 27.60 1.43 -8.42
C ILE A 235 29.01 1.31 -8.99
N TYR A 236 29.48 0.08 -9.22
CA TYR A 236 30.81 -0.17 -9.77
C TYR A 236 30.96 0.43 -11.18
N GLN A 237 29.94 0.28 -12.02
CA GLN A 237 29.90 0.84 -13.36
C GLN A 237 29.90 2.37 -13.32
N ALA A 238 29.16 3.00 -12.40
CA ALA A 238 29.19 4.45 -12.22
C ALA A 238 30.58 4.98 -11.86
N PHE A 239 31.39 4.17 -11.19
CA PHE A 239 32.77 4.53 -10.82
C PHE A 239 33.81 4.27 -11.90
N ARG A 240 33.66 3.19 -12.67
CA ARG A 240 34.69 2.68 -13.60
C ARG A 240 34.35 2.86 -15.08
N GLY A 241 33.08 3.11 -15.40
CA GLY A 241 32.58 3.20 -16.78
C GLY A 241 32.36 1.85 -17.48
N TRP A 242 32.78 0.72 -16.88
CA TRP A 242 32.59 -0.61 -17.46
C TRP A 242 32.50 -1.70 -16.37
N MET A 243 31.91 -2.86 -16.72
CA MET A 243 31.76 -4.02 -15.86
C MET A 243 32.45 -5.26 -16.46
N PRO A 244 33.36 -5.93 -15.73
CA PRO A 244 33.88 -7.24 -16.12
C PRO A 244 32.79 -8.30 -16.10
N SER A 245 32.62 -9.04 -17.20
CA SER A 245 31.56 -10.03 -17.42
C SER A 245 31.64 -11.28 -16.54
N SER A 246 32.69 -11.43 -15.72
CA SER A 246 33.00 -12.65 -14.94
C SER A 246 32.90 -12.50 -13.41
N LEU A 247 32.60 -11.31 -12.88
CA LEU A 247 32.61 -11.07 -11.43
C LEU A 247 31.39 -11.72 -10.74
N LYS A 248 31.64 -12.55 -9.73
CA LYS A 248 30.61 -13.10 -8.83
C LYS A 248 30.35 -12.16 -7.62
N ASP A 249 29.21 -12.32 -6.95
CA ASP A 249 28.74 -11.46 -5.85
C ASP A 249 29.82 -11.09 -4.81
N GLY A 250 30.53 -12.09 -4.27
CA GLY A 250 31.55 -11.85 -3.24
C GLY A 250 32.79 -11.10 -3.76
N GLN A 251 33.14 -11.26 -5.03
CA GLN A 251 34.29 -10.60 -5.64
C GLN A 251 34.01 -9.12 -5.89
N LEU A 252 32.78 -8.78 -6.29
CA LEU A 252 32.38 -7.39 -6.55
C LEU A 252 32.46 -6.53 -5.29
N ILE A 253 32.08 -7.07 -4.12
CA ILE A 253 32.20 -6.37 -2.83
C ILE A 253 33.68 -6.07 -2.52
N VAL A 254 34.56 -7.04 -2.73
CA VAL A 254 36.00 -6.87 -2.48
C VAL A 254 36.59 -5.81 -3.40
N GLU A 255 36.25 -5.84 -4.68
CA GLU A 255 36.69 -4.85 -5.67
C GLU A 255 36.20 -3.44 -5.34
N LEU A 256 34.91 -3.29 -4.99
CA LEU A 256 34.37 -1.99 -4.54
C LEU A 256 35.10 -1.48 -3.31
N ARG A 257 35.35 -2.33 -2.30
CA ARG A 257 36.09 -1.93 -1.09
C ARG A 257 37.52 -1.53 -1.41
N ASN A 258 38.21 -2.29 -2.27
CA ASN A 258 39.57 -1.96 -2.71
C ASN A 258 39.60 -0.62 -3.44
N TYR A 259 38.63 -0.37 -4.32
CA TYR A 259 38.55 0.87 -5.08
C TYR A 259 38.24 2.10 -4.23
N LEU A 260 37.40 1.95 -3.20
CA LEU A 260 37.00 3.04 -2.31
C LEU A 260 38.00 3.31 -1.19
N ARG A 261 39.02 2.46 -1.00
CA ARG A 261 39.94 2.51 0.15
C ARG A 261 40.67 3.85 0.27
N ASP A 262 41.12 4.40 -0.84
CA ASP A 262 41.95 5.60 -0.92
C ASP A 262 41.21 6.81 -1.51
N LYS A 263 39.86 6.75 -1.61
CA LYS A 263 39.05 7.76 -2.32
C LYS A 263 37.95 8.34 -1.47
N ARG A 264 37.70 9.63 -1.66
CA ARG A 264 36.53 10.29 -1.11
C ARG A 264 35.34 10.04 -2.03
N TYR A 265 34.32 9.36 -1.52
CA TYR A 265 33.16 8.95 -2.33
C TYR A 265 31.84 9.56 -1.86
N LEU A 266 30.95 9.81 -2.82
CA LEU A 266 29.56 10.19 -2.64
C LEU A 266 28.67 9.17 -3.34
N ILE A 267 27.88 8.43 -2.56
CA ILE A 267 26.98 7.40 -3.08
C ILE A 267 25.55 7.75 -2.68
N VAL A 268 24.64 7.79 -3.65
CA VAL A 268 23.21 7.87 -3.41
C VAL A 268 22.58 6.53 -3.74
N LEU A 269 21.91 5.92 -2.75
CA LEU A 269 21.07 4.75 -2.93
C LEU A 269 19.61 5.17 -2.82
N ASP A 270 18.94 5.28 -3.97
CA ASP A 270 17.56 5.71 -4.04
C ASP A 270 16.59 4.53 -3.84
N ASP A 271 15.56 4.73 -3.01
CA ASP A 271 14.43 3.83 -2.78
C ASP A 271 14.78 2.47 -2.16
N ILE A 272 15.48 2.44 -1.02
CA ILE A 272 15.76 1.19 -0.29
C ILE A 272 14.48 0.65 0.37
N TRP A 273 14.11 -0.58 0.02
CA TRP A 273 12.88 -1.23 0.50
C TRP A 273 13.04 -2.01 1.81
N ALA A 274 14.20 -2.61 2.03
CA ALA A 274 14.41 -3.57 3.11
C ALA A 274 15.75 -3.38 3.83
N ILE A 275 15.75 -3.64 5.14
CA ILE A 275 16.94 -3.61 6.00
C ILE A 275 18.01 -4.59 5.50
N ASN A 276 17.60 -5.76 4.98
CA ASN A 276 18.53 -6.76 4.46
C ASN A 276 19.31 -6.25 3.23
N ALA A 277 18.66 -5.49 2.33
CA ALA A 277 19.35 -4.89 1.20
C ALA A 277 20.40 -3.87 1.67
N TRP A 278 20.05 -3.02 2.62
CA TRP A 278 21.01 -2.10 3.26
C TRP A 278 22.17 -2.86 3.92
N ASN A 279 21.88 -3.95 4.64
CA ASN A 279 22.91 -4.77 5.28
C ASN A 279 23.90 -5.37 4.27
N THR A 280 23.49 -5.62 3.03
CA THR A 280 24.41 -6.01 1.96
C THR A 280 25.23 -4.83 1.46
N PHE A 281 24.60 -3.69 1.17
CA PHE A 281 25.30 -2.52 0.61
C PHE A 281 26.32 -1.91 1.57
N LYS A 282 25.98 -1.82 2.87
CA LYS A 282 26.86 -1.21 3.87
C LYS A 282 28.22 -1.89 3.99
N VAL A 283 28.30 -3.18 3.66
CA VAL A 283 29.56 -3.95 3.66
C VAL A 283 30.53 -3.44 2.59
N CYS A 284 30.06 -2.75 1.55
CA CYS A 284 30.95 -2.19 0.52
C CYS A 284 31.58 -0.85 0.94
N PHE A 285 30.98 -0.14 1.89
CA PHE A 285 31.44 1.18 2.29
C PHE A 285 32.64 1.07 3.24
N VAL A 286 33.69 1.84 2.92
CA VAL A 286 34.96 1.84 3.67
C VAL A 286 35.08 3.14 4.45
N GLU A 287 35.29 3.03 5.77
CA GLU A 287 35.68 4.17 6.61
C GLU A 287 37.18 4.43 6.45
N ASN A 288 37.51 5.26 5.47
CA ASN A 288 38.89 5.65 5.15
C ASN A 288 39.28 7.02 5.73
N ASN A 289 38.39 7.63 6.52
CA ASN A 289 38.56 8.97 7.07
C ASN A 289 38.86 10.07 6.03
N LEU A 290 38.37 9.94 4.79
CA LEU A 290 38.52 10.96 3.74
C LEU A 290 37.30 11.89 3.60
N GLY A 291 36.31 11.76 4.50
CA GLY A 291 35.08 12.57 4.48
C GLY A 291 34.09 12.11 3.40
N SER A 292 33.95 10.80 3.21
CA SER A 292 32.97 10.18 2.31
C SER A 292 31.54 10.31 2.83
N ARG A 293 30.56 10.29 1.92
CA ARG A 293 29.14 10.52 2.21
C ARG A 293 28.25 9.49 1.51
N VAL A 294 27.23 9.02 2.22
CA VAL A 294 26.17 8.19 1.64
C VAL A 294 24.83 8.85 1.90
N ILE A 295 24.01 8.97 0.86
CA ILE A 295 22.63 9.42 0.96
C ILE A 295 21.75 8.23 0.62
N THR A 296 20.78 7.91 1.46
CA THR A 296 19.77 6.90 1.15
C THR A 296 18.41 7.54 1.09
N THR A 297 17.52 7.06 0.22
CA THR A 297 16.10 7.41 0.30
C THR A 297 15.28 6.15 0.57
N THR A 298 14.22 6.27 1.38
CA THR A 298 13.33 5.15 1.68
C THR A 298 11.94 5.65 2.06
N ARG A 299 10.95 4.77 1.91
CA ARG A 299 9.58 4.99 2.43
C ARG A 299 9.38 4.40 3.81
N ASN A 300 10.37 3.66 4.33
CA ASN A 300 10.26 2.93 5.58
C ASN A 300 11.15 3.53 6.66
N GLU A 301 10.54 3.98 7.75
CA GLU A 301 11.21 4.58 8.90
C GLU A 301 12.24 3.63 9.55
N ASP A 302 11.95 2.33 9.62
CA ASP A 302 12.87 1.36 10.20
C ASP A 302 14.10 1.13 9.32
N VAL A 303 13.91 1.17 7.99
CA VAL A 303 15.02 1.13 7.04
C VAL A 303 15.89 2.37 7.19
N ALA A 304 15.29 3.55 7.34
CA ALA A 304 16.04 4.79 7.54
C ALA A 304 16.88 4.77 8.83
N LYS A 305 16.29 4.28 9.93
CA LYS A 305 16.99 4.08 11.21
C LYS A 305 18.14 3.07 11.07
N ALA A 306 17.90 1.95 10.38
CA ALA A 306 18.94 0.94 10.12
C ALA A 306 20.07 1.48 9.23
N CYS A 307 19.77 2.37 8.28
CA CYS A 307 20.78 3.09 7.49
C CYS A 307 21.70 3.94 8.37
N CYS A 308 21.16 4.53 9.42
CA CYS A 308 21.88 5.47 10.27
C CYS A 308 22.54 4.83 11.49
N SER A 309 22.22 3.59 11.85
CA SER A 309 22.72 2.96 13.09
C SER A 309 24.18 2.52 13.02
N CYS A 310 24.69 2.22 11.82
CA CYS A 310 26.03 1.65 11.62
C CYS A 310 27.12 2.71 11.42
N PHE A 311 26.74 3.97 11.17
CA PHE A 311 27.64 5.06 10.81
C PHE A 311 27.23 6.34 11.54
N HIS A 312 27.96 7.45 11.34
CA HIS A 312 27.51 8.76 11.82
C HIS A 312 26.33 9.22 10.97
N GLY A 313 25.15 8.71 11.32
CA GLY A 313 23.95 8.71 10.50
C GLY A 313 22.88 9.67 11.01
N HIS A 314 22.22 10.37 10.09
CA HIS A 314 21.08 11.23 10.39
C HIS A 314 19.85 10.81 9.60
N VAL A 315 18.74 10.59 10.29
CA VAL A 315 17.44 10.38 9.66
C VAL A 315 16.81 11.75 9.36
N TYR A 316 16.67 12.07 8.08
CA TYR A 316 16.01 13.27 7.60
C TYR A 316 14.58 12.94 7.16
N ARG A 317 13.60 13.30 8.00
CA ARG A 317 12.18 13.17 7.67
C ARG A 317 11.76 14.32 6.77
N ILE A 318 11.47 14.02 5.50
CA ILE A 318 10.99 15.03 4.55
C ILE A 318 9.59 15.50 4.98
N LYS A 319 9.37 16.81 4.95
CA LYS A 319 8.07 17.41 5.29
C LYS A 319 7.27 17.72 4.02
N PRO A 320 5.93 17.76 4.12
CA PRO A 320 5.10 18.29 3.04
C PRO A 320 5.45 19.75 2.71
N LEU A 321 5.08 20.19 1.51
CA LEU A 321 5.14 21.60 1.16
C LEU A 321 4.21 22.39 2.07
N ASN A 322 4.63 23.60 2.44
CA ASN A 322 3.73 24.53 3.12
C ASN A 322 2.63 25.01 2.13
N ASP A 323 1.60 25.68 2.65
CA ASP A 323 0.46 26.15 1.85
C ASP A 323 0.88 27.09 0.71
N LEU A 324 1.90 27.92 0.93
CA LEU A 324 2.38 28.89 -0.05
C LEU A 324 3.07 28.19 -1.22
N ASP A 325 4.02 27.31 -0.92
CA ASP A 325 4.72 26.49 -1.90
C ASP A 325 3.77 25.52 -2.63
N SER A 326 2.79 24.96 -1.92
CA SER A 326 1.75 24.11 -2.52
C SER A 326 0.91 24.88 -3.55
N ARG A 327 0.45 26.09 -3.20
CA ARG A 327 -0.28 26.97 -4.12
C ARG A 327 0.57 27.34 -5.32
N ARG A 328 1.83 27.73 -5.09
CA ARG A 328 2.76 28.10 -6.15
C ARG A 328 2.97 26.96 -7.14
N LEU A 329 3.27 25.75 -6.64
CA LEU A 329 3.45 24.56 -7.47
C LEU A 329 2.19 24.23 -8.30
N PHE A 330 1.03 24.34 -7.66
CA PHE A 330 -0.25 24.07 -8.31
C PHE A 330 -0.59 25.07 -9.40
N TYR A 331 -0.55 26.38 -9.10
CA TYR A 331 -0.88 27.42 -10.06
C TYR A 331 0.13 27.51 -11.19
N LYS A 332 1.42 27.32 -10.91
CA LYS A 332 2.44 27.22 -11.95
C LYS A 332 2.15 26.08 -12.93
N ARG A 333 1.61 24.95 -12.45
CA ARG A 333 1.27 23.82 -13.31
C ARG A 333 -0.05 24.02 -14.08
N VAL A 334 -1.06 24.63 -13.48
CA VAL A 334 -2.37 24.85 -14.11
C VAL A 334 -2.37 26.04 -15.08
N PHE A 335 -1.77 27.16 -14.66
CA PHE A 335 -1.88 28.45 -15.34
C PHE A 335 -0.55 28.95 -15.92
N TYR A 336 0.54 28.19 -15.78
CA TYR A 336 1.89 28.60 -16.16
C TYR A 336 2.38 29.89 -15.45
N SER A 337 1.75 30.25 -14.32
CA SER A 337 2.06 31.45 -13.54
C SER A 337 1.73 31.24 -12.06
N ASP A 338 2.53 31.83 -11.18
CA ASP A 338 2.46 31.65 -9.72
C ASP A 338 1.25 32.35 -9.07
N GLU A 339 0.61 33.32 -9.76
CA GLU A 339 -0.46 34.18 -9.21
C GLU A 339 -1.77 34.19 -10.01
N ALA A 340 -1.88 33.36 -11.05
CA ALA A 340 -2.92 33.49 -12.07
C ALA A 340 -4.30 32.86 -11.72
N CYS A 341 -4.54 32.42 -10.48
CA CYS A 341 -5.80 31.75 -10.14
C CYS A 341 -7.01 32.70 -10.16
N PRO A 342 -8.02 32.44 -11.02
CA PRO A 342 -9.26 33.24 -11.07
C PRO A 342 -9.95 33.28 -9.70
N LYS A 343 -10.50 34.44 -9.32
CA LYS A 343 -11.14 34.66 -8.00
C LYS A 343 -12.21 33.61 -7.66
N GLN A 344 -12.96 33.17 -8.67
CA GLN A 344 -14.05 32.19 -8.54
C GLN A 344 -13.54 30.79 -8.16
N LEU A 345 -12.29 30.46 -8.49
CA LEU A 345 -11.68 29.15 -8.23
C LEU A 345 -10.85 29.12 -6.96
N LYS A 346 -10.55 30.27 -6.34
CA LYS A 346 -9.68 30.34 -5.14
C LYS A 346 -10.18 29.43 -4.01
N ASN A 347 -11.48 29.47 -3.70
CA ASN A 347 -12.06 28.65 -2.64
C ASN A 347 -11.94 27.15 -2.96
N VAL A 348 -12.34 26.74 -4.16
CA VAL A 348 -12.28 25.33 -4.59
C VAL A 348 -10.83 24.84 -4.66
N SER A 349 -9.91 25.67 -5.16
CA SER A 349 -8.48 25.37 -5.18
C SER A 349 -7.89 25.17 -3.79
N GLY A 350 -8.33 25.97 -2.80
CA GLY A 350 -7.89 25.83 -1.42
C GLY A 350 -8.32 24.49 -0.81
N GLU A 351 -9.56 24.07 -1.07
CA GLU A 351 -10.07 22.78 -0.60
C GLU A 351 -9.38 21.59 -1.29
N ILE A 352 -9.12 21.69 -2.60
CA ILE A 352 -8.32 20.68 -3.33
C ILE A 352 -6.92 20.56 -2.73
N LEU A 353 -6.23 21.68 -2.54
CA LEU A 353 -4.87 21.71 -1.99
C LEU A 353 -4.81 21.17 -0.57
N LYS A 354 -5.82 21.47 0.25
CA LYS A 354 -5.97 20.92 1.60
C LYS A 354 -6.03 19.40 1.58
N LYS A 355 -6.73 18.80 0.62
CA LYS A 355 -6.78 17.33 0.48
C LYS A 355 -5.49 16.72 -0.10
N CYS A 356 -4.72 17.50 -0.89
CA CYS A 356 -3.38 17.10 -1.32
C CYS A 356 -2.33 17.16 -0.19
N ASP A 357 -2.64 17.87 0.92
CA ASP A 357 -1.83 17.98 2.15
C ASP A 357 -0.34 18.24 1.89
N GLY A 358 -0.05 19.12 0.93
CA GLY A 358 1.32 19.50 0.59
C GLY A 358 2.17 18.42 -0.09
N VAL A 359 1.59 17.29 -0.51
CA VAL A 359 2.29 16.23 -1.24
C VAL A 359 2.56 16.69 -2.69
N PRO A 360 3.81 16.98 -3.10
CA PRO A 360 4.12 17.60 -4.39
C PRO A 360 3.54 16.85 -5.59
N LEU A 361 3.71 15.53 -5.60
CA LEU A 361 3.28 14.73 -6.75
C LEU A 361 1.76 14.69 -6.85
N ALA A 362 1.03 14.65 -5.72
CA ALA A 362 -0.42 14.76 -5.72
C ALA A 362 -0.91 16.09 -6.25
N ILE A 363 -0.28 17.19 -5.81
CA ILE A 363 -0.56 18.54 -6.32
C ILE A 363 -0.39 18.57 -7.84
N LEU A 364 0.73 18.04 -8.34
CA LEU A 364 1.03 17.99 -9.77
C LEU A 364 0.06 17.11 -10.56
N SER A 365 -0.40 15.98 -10.01
CA SER A 365 -1.47 15.15 -10.60
C SER A 365 -2.74 15.93 -10.83
N VAL A 366 -3.25 16.53 -9.76
CA VAL A 366 -4.52 17.24 -9.80
C VAL A 366 -4.41 18.45 -10.71
N ALA A 367 -3.31 19.19 -10.61
CA ALA A 367 -3.02 20.31 -11.49
C ALA A 367 -2.95 19.88 -12.96
N SER A 368 -2.26 18.79 -13.27
CA SER A 368 -2.14 18.29 -14.65
C SER A 368 -3.47 17.82 -15.21
N TYR A 369 -4.32 17.18 -14.40
CA TYR A 369 -5.67 16.80 -14.77
C TYR A 369 -6.55 18.02 -15.08
N LEU A 370 -6.50 19.04 -14.22
CA LEU A 370 -7.28 20.27 -14.44
C LEU A 370 -6.76 21.07 -15.64
N ALA A 371 -5.43 21.07 -15.87
CA ALA A 371 -4.81 21.72 -17.02
C ALA A 371 -5.13 21.03 -18.37
N SER A 372 -5.43 19.72 -18.36
CA SER A 372 -5.77 18.98 -19.58
C SER A 372 -7.24 19.08 -19.99
N HIS A 373 -8.08 19.75 -19.20
CA HIS A 373 -9.48 20.00 -19.57
C HIS A 373 -9.59 21.24 -20.45
N GLU A 374 -10.43 21.17 -21.50
CA GLU A 374 -10.66 22.27 -22.45
C GLU A 374 -11.13 23.56 -21.74
N GLU A 375 -11.89 23.44 -20.66
CA GLU A 375 -12.35 24.55 -19.82
C GLU A 375 -11.63 24.58 -18.47
N VAL A 376 -10.35 24.98 -18.46
CA VAL A 376 -9.54 25.14 -17.23
C VAL A 376 -10.22 26.05 -16.18
N SER A 377 -11.09 26.96 -16.63
CA SER A 377 -11.83 27.91 -15.76
C SER A 377 -13.21 27.42 -15.27
N SER A 378 -13.65 26.22 -15.65
CA SER A 378 -14.99 25.71 -15.27
C SER A 378 -15.06 25.32 -13.80
N LYS A 379 -15.87 26.04 -13.01
CA LYS A 379 -16.03 25.76 -11.57
C LYS A 379 -16.57 24.35 -11.29
N GLU A 380 -17.42 23.83 -12.17
CA GLU A 380 -18.03 22.50 -12.02
C GLU A 380 -16.99 21.38 -12.07
N THR A 381 -16.03 21.46 -13.00
CA THR A 381 -14.92 20.50 -13.12
C THR A 381 -14.06 20.49 -11.85
N TRP A 382 -13.81 21.66 -11.28
CA TRP A 382 -13.05 21.80 -10.03
C TRP A 382 -13.82 21.27 -8.82
N GLU A 383 -15.14 21.51 -8.75
CA GLU A 383 -16.00 20.98 -7.67
C GLU A 383 -16.13 19.45 -7.74
N LYS A 384 -16.23 18.87 -8.95
CA LYS A 384 -16.15 17.42 -9.15
C LYS A 384 -14.83 16.85 -8.62
N MET A 385 -13.72 17.52 -8.93
CA MET A 385 -12.38 17.13 -8.46
C MET A 385 -12.21 17.32 -6.94
N GLN A 386 -12.80 18.37 -6.37
CA GLN A 386 -12.85 18.59 -4.93
C GLN A 386 -13.58 17.43 -4.23
N ASN A 387 -14.67 16.93 -4.81
CA ASN A 387 -15.42 15.82 -4.23
C ASN A 387 -14.68 14.48 -4.35
N HIS A 388 -13.88 14.28 -5.41
CA HIS A 388 -13.16 13.05 -5.69
C HIS A 388 -11.72 13.31 -6.15
N LEU A 389 -10.73 13.04 -5.28
CA LEU A 389 -9.32 13.11 -5.67
C LEU A 389 -8.93 11.88 -6.51
N GLY A 390 -9.31 11.86 -7.79
CA GLY A 390 -8.68 11.02 -8.82
C GLY A 390 -8.92 9.50 -8.79
N PHE A 391 -9.24 8.86 -7.65
CA PHE A 391 -9.43 7.41 -7.61
C PHE A 391 -10.79 6.93 -8.15
N PRO A 392 -11.91 7.62 -7.87
CA PRO A 392 -13.20 7.34 -8.52
C PRO A 392 -13.26 7.77 -10.00
N LEU A 393 -12.25 8.51 -10.50
CA LEU A 393 -12.16 8.99 -11.87
C LEU A 393 -11.34 7.97 -12.68
N GLU A 394 -12.01 6.96 -13.25
CA GLU A 394 -11.37 5.90 -14.04
C GLU A 394 -10.36 6.40 -15.09
N GLY A 395 -9.26 5.67 -15.25
CA GLY A 395 -8.42 5.71 -16.46
C GLY A 395 -7.60 6.97 -16.80
N HIS A 396 -7.65 8.09 -16.05
CA HIS A 396 -6.91 9.28 -16.49
C HIS A 396 -5.38 9.16 -16.27
N PRO A 397 -4.53 9.41 -17.30
CA PRO A 397 -3.07 9.26 -17.22
C PRO A 397 -2.42 10.06 -16.09
N ALA A 398 -2.95 11.25 -15.79
CA ALA A 398 -2.46 12.10 -14.71
C ALA A 398 -2.47 11.44 -13.32
N PHE A 399 -3.27 10.39 -13.08
CA PHE A 399 -3.31 9.66 -11.80
C PHE A 399 -2.68 8.26 -11.87
N GLU A 400 -2.22 7.81 -13.03
CA GLU A 400 -1.60 6.48 -13.18
C GLU A 400 -0.38 6.32 -12.28
N TRP A 401 0.49 7.33 -12.23
CA TRP A 401 1.67 7.29 -11.35
C TRP A 401 1.25 7.21 -9.88
N MET A 402 0.18 7.89 -9.48
CA MET A 402 -0.29 7.93 -8.10
C MET A 402 -0.81 6.57 -7.68
N ARG A 403 -1.65 5.97 -8.54
CA ARG A 403 -2.11 4.60 -8.40
C ARG A 403 -0.94 3.64 -8.34
N HIS A 404 0.06 3.81 -9.19
CA HIS A 404 1.25 2.97 -9.21
C HIS A 404 2.03 3.06 -7.89
N VAL A 405 2.33 4.28 -7.41
CA VAL A 405 3.09 4.52 -6.18
C VAL A 405 2.40 3.94 -4.94
N LEU A 406 1.07 4.10 -4.83
CA LEU A 406 0.29 3.54 -3.73
C LEU A 406 0.13 2.02 -3.85
N THR A 407 -0.10 1.51 -5.07
CA THR A 407 -0.17 0.07 -5.35
C THR A 407 1.12 -0.64 -4.99
N LEU A 408 2.27 -0.03 -5.33
CA LEU A 408 3.59 -0.53 -4.94
C LEU A 408 3.74 -0.67 -3.41
N GLY A 409 3.33 0.35 -2.66
CA GLY A 409 3.34 0.29 -1.19
C GLY A 409 2.38 -0.79 -0.66
N TYR A 410 1.16 -0.84 -1.20
CA TYR A 410 0.15 -1.84 -0.84
C TYR A 410 0.61 -3.27 -1.09
N ASN A 411 1.24 -3.52 -2.25
CA ASN A 411 1.69 -4.85 -2.64
C ASN A 411 2.80 -5.39 -1.73
N ASP A 412 3.61 -4.51 -1.14
CA ASP A 412 4.67 -4.82 -0.18
C ASP A 412 4.15 -5.25 1.20
N LEU A 413 2.84 -5.08 1.47
CA LEU A 413 2.23 -5.52 2.72
C LEU A 413 1.97 -7.03 2.76
N SER A 414 2.07 -7.60 3.96
CA SER A 414 1.52 -8.92 4.25
C SER A 414 -0.01 -8.93 4.07
N LEU A 415 -0.60 -10.11 3.84
CA LEU A 415 -2.06 -10.25 3.69
C LEU A 415 -2.84 -9.76 4.92
N ASP A 416 -2.29 -9.94 6.12
CA ASP A 416 -2.93 -9.48 7.36
C ASP A 416 -2.94 -7.95 7.44
N LEU A 417 -1.82 -7.32 7.07
CA LEU A 417 -1.70 -5.87 7.02
C LEU A 417 -2.59 -5.25 5.95
N LYS A 418 -2.70 -5.88 4.76
CA LYS A 418 -3.65 -5.44 3.73
C LYS A 418 -5.07 -5.41 4.29
N THR A 419 -5.48 -6.46 4.98
CA THR A 419 -6.81 -6.56 5.61
C THR A 419 -7.02 -5.44 6.65
N CYS A 420 -6.03 -5.21 7.52
CA CYS A 420 -6.08 -4.17 8.55
C CYS A 420 -6.11 -2.75 7.94
N LEU A 421 -5.32 -2.51 6.88
CA LEU A 421 -5.31 -1.26 6.12
C LEU A 421 -6.65 -1.02 5.43
N LEU A 422 -7.19 -2.02 4.73
CA LEU A 422 -8.48 -1.89 4.05
C LEU A 422 -9.60 -1.55 5.04
N TYR A 423 -9.57 -2.10 6.26
CA TYR A 423 -10.55 -1.80 7.31
C TYR A 423 -10.64 -0.32 7.64
N LEU A 424 -9.57 0.46 7.43
CA LEU A 424 -9.60 1.90 7.67
C LEU A 424 -10.54 2.65 6.72
N GLY A 425 -10.97 2.02 5.62
CA GLY A 425 -11.97 2.57 4.70
C GLY A 425 -13.34 2.83 5.33
N ILE A 426 -13.63 2.28 6.52
CA ILE A 426 -14.87 2.60 7.23
C ILE A 426 -14.89 4.04 7.77
N PHE A 427 -13.72 4.62 8.03
CA PHE A 427 -13.61 5.92 8.67
C PHE A 427 -13.76 7.05 7.64
N PRO A 428 -14.45 8.16 7.99
CA PRO A 428 -14.60 9.28 7.08
C PRO A 428 -13.28 10.05 6.89
N GLN A 429 -13.19 10.78 5.77
CA GLN A 429 -12.04 11.65 5.45
C GLN A 429 -11.73 12.60 6.62
N GLY A 430 -10.44 12.80 6.90
CA GLY A 430 -9.95 13.65 7.99
C GLY A 430 -10.27 13.19 9.42
N SER A 431 -10.86 12.01 9.62
CA SER A 431 -11.26 11.56 10.96
C SER A 431 -10.09 11.10 11.81
N LYS A 432 -10.11 11.50 13.08
CA LYS A 432 -9.19 11.04 14.11
C LYS A 432 -9.58 9.64 14.59
N ILE A 433 -8.64 8.70 14.53
CA ILE A 433 -8.85 7.30 14.89
C ILE A 433 -8.02 6.96 16.13
N ARG A 434 -8.67 6.59 17.24
CA ARG A 434 -7.97 6.19 18.47
C ARG A 434 -7.30 4.82 18.28
N LYS A 435 -6.00 4.71 18.63
CA LYS A 435 -5.19 3.49 18.47
C LYS A 435 -5.85 2.28 19.13
N GLU A 436 -6.18 2.39 20.42
CA GLU A 436 -6.76 1.29 21.21
C GLU A 436 -8.06 0.75 20.59
N ASN A 437 -8.93 1.64 20.11
CA ASN A 437 -10.21 1.24 19.51
C ASN A 437 -10.00 0.54 18.17
N LEU A 438 -9.04 1.00 17.37
CA LEU A 438 -8.70 0.38 16.09
C LEU A 438 -8.13 -1.02 16.29
N VAL A 439 -7.18 -1.17 17.23
CA VAL A 439 -6.59 -2.47 17.60
C VAL A 439 -7.66 -3.45 18.07
N LYS A 440 -8.53 -3.04 19.00
CA LYS A 440 -9.65 -3.87 19.48
C LYS A 440 -10.59 -4.28 18.35
N ARG A 441 -10.88 -3.39 17.40
CA ARG A 441 -11.70 -3.69 16.22
C ARG A 441 -11.05 -4.75 15.34
N TRP A 442 -9.77 -4.62 15.02
CA TRP A 442 -9.05 -5.63 14.22
C TRP A 442 -9.04 -7.02 14.85
N ILE A 443 -8.87 -7.08 16.18
CA ILE A 443 -8.94 -8.33 16.94
C ILE A 443 -10.36 -8.89 16.91
N SER A 444 -11.39 -8.06 17.15
CA SER A 444 -12.79 -8.49 17.17
C SER A 444 -13.30 -8.98 15.81
N GLU A 445 -12.78 -8.42 14.71
CA GLU A 445 -13.07 -8.84 13.34
C GLU A 445 -12.32 -10.13 12.95
N GLY A 446 -11.41 -10.60 13.81
CA GLY A 446 -10.59 -11.79 13.57
C GLY A 446 -9.50 -11.58 12.52
N PHE A 447 -9.12 -10.34 12.21
CA PHE A 447 -8.00 -10.03 11.31
C PHE A 447 -6.66 -10.37 11.94
N VAL A 448 -6.61 -10.35 13.27
CA VAL A 448 -5.43 -10.67 14.06
C VAL A 448 -5.72 -11.90 14.90
N THR A 449 -4.88 -12.92 14.75
CA THR A 449 -4.96 -14.17 15.52
C THR A 449 -3.64 -14.41 16.23
N GLU A 450 -3.67 -15.12 17.35
CA GLU A 450 -2.49 -15.55 18.09
C GLU A 450 -1.50 -16.30 17.17
N LYS A 451 -0.22 -15.96 17.26
CA LYS A 451 0.86 -16.56 16.47
C LYS A 451 2.11 -16.71 17.33
N HIS A 452 2.74 -17.88 17.29
CA HIS A 452 4.06 -18.14 17.88
C HIS A 452 4.16 -17.75 19.39
N GLY A 453 3.07 -17.89 20.15
CA GLY A 453 3.04 -17.55 21.58
C GLY A 453 2.85 -16.06 21.90
N TYR A 454 2.64 -15.21 20.89
CA TYR A 454 2.29 -13.80 21.07
C TYR A 454 0.78 -13.61 21.04
N GLY A 455 0.28 -12.81 21.99
CA GLY A 455 -1.13 -12.45 22.11
C GLY A 455 -1.63 -11.64 20.90
N PRO A 456 -2.94 -11.64 20.63
CA PRO A 456 -3.51 -10.89 19.53
C PRO A 456 -3.33 -9.37 19.69
N GLU A 457 -3.28 -8.84 20.91
CA GLU A 457 -2.96 -7.43 21.15
C GLU A 457 -1.58 -7.05 20.63
N ASP A 458 -0.52 -7.78 21.03
CA ASP A 458 0.86 -7.49 20.63
C ASP A 458 1.03 -7.53 19.11
N ILE A 459 0.40 -8.51 18.45
CA ILE A 459 0.44 -8.64 17.00
C ILE A 459 -0.29 -7.47 16.32
N ALA A 460 -1.45 -7.07 16.84
CA ALA A 460 -2.21 -5.95 16.29
C ALA A 460 -1.49 -4.62 16.48
N GLU A 461 -0.81 -4.42 17.61
CA GLU A 461 0.05 -3.26 17.86
C GLU A 461 1.27 -3.23 16.93
N SER A 462 1.88 -4.39 16.68
CA SER A 462 2.95 -4.53 15.70
C SER A 462 2.46 -4.14 14.30
N TYR A 463 1.27 -4.59 13.89
CA TYR A 463 0.67 -4.19 12.61
C TYR A 463 0.39 -2.70 12.52
N PHE A 464 -0.14 -2.09 13.58
CA PHE A 464 -0.35 -0.64 13.65
C PHE A 464 0.97 0.11 13.45
N THR A 465 2.02 -0.32 14.15
CA THR A 465 3.36 0.27 14.06
C THR A 465 3.96 0.11 12.66
N GLU A 466 3.78 -1.06 12.03
CA GLU A 466 4.27 -1.30 10.68
C GLU A 466 3.57 -0.40 9.64
N LEU A 467 2.26 -0.16 9.78
CA LEU A 467 1.53 0.77 8.90
C LEU A 467 2.01 2.22 9.06
N ILE A 468 2.37 2.65 10.28
CA ILE A 468 3.03 3.93 10.52
C ILE A 468 4.40 3.97 9.84
N ASN A 469 5.23 2.96 10.08
CA ASN A 469 6.61 2.93 9.56
C ASN A 469 6.66 2.89 8.04
N LYS A 470 5.65 2.27 7.40
CA LYS A 470 5.44 2.28 5.93
C LYS A 470 4.75 3.55 5.42
N ASN A 471 4.49 4.54 6.28
CA ASN A 471 3.86 5.81 5.96
C ASN A 471 2.47 5.68 5.30
N MET A 472 1.69 4.68 5.71
CA MET A 472 0.31 4.47 5.22
C MET A 472 -0.74 5.09 6.13
N ILE A 473 -0.42 5.21 7.41
CA ILE A 473 -1.20 5.96 8.40
C ILE A 473 -0.29 6.97 9.07
N GLN A 474 -0.84 8.13 9.41
CA GLN A 474 -0.11 9.23 10.04
C GLN A 474 -0.43 9.28 11.52
N ILE A 475 0.57 9.59 12.34
CA ILE A 475 0.35 9.86 13.76
C ILE A 475 -0.38 11.19 13.88
N ASP A 476 -1.41 11.21 14.70
CA ASP A 476 -2.23 12.40 14.95
C ASP A 476 -1.90 13.03 16.29
N GLU A 477 -1.89 12.23 17.36
CA GLU A 477 -1.57 12.68 18.71
C GLU A 477 -0.73 11.66 19.47
N TYR A 478 0.08 12.17 20.37
CA TYR A 478 0.80 11.41 21.38
C TYR A 478 0.13 11.62 22.75
N ASP A 479 0.25 10.64 23.64
CA ASP A 479 -0.07 10.81 25.06
C ASP A 479 1.06 11.54 25.80
N ASP A 480 0.83 11.86 27.08
CA ASP A 480 1.81 12.54 27.95
C ASP A 480 3.10 11.73 28.17
N CYS A 481 3.06 10.42 27.88
CA CYS A 481 4.19 9.50 27.98
C CYS A 481 4.96 9.35 26.65
N GLY A 482 4.51 10.01 25.57
CA GLY A 482 5.12 9.92 24.24
C GLY A 482 4.68 8.72 23.40
N HIS A 483 3.66 7.96 23.82
CA HIS A 483 3.08 6.89 23.01
C HIS A 483 2.02 7.43 22.05
N VAL A 484 1.82 6.74 20.92
CA VAL A 484 0.83 7.12 19.92
C VAL A 484 -0.59 6.87 20.45
N LEU A 485 -1.36 7.94 20.61
CA LEU A 485 -2.74 7.90 21.10
C LEU A 485 -3.75 7.73 19.96
N SER A 486 -3.53 8.45 18.85
CA SER A 486 -4.39 8.41 17.66
C SER A 486 -3.61 8.49 16.36
N CYS A 487 -4.25 8.02 15.29
CA CYS A 487 -3.78 8.17 13.93
C CYS A 487 -4.85 8.80 13.03
N ARG A 488 -4.42 9.20 11.83
CA ARG A 488 -5.26 9.61 10.70
C ARG A 488 -4.80 8.88 9.44
N VAL A 489 -5.73 8.68 8.51
CA VAL A 489 -5.41 8.23 7.16
C VAL A 489 -5.42 9.45 6.26
N HIS A 490 -4.34 9.66 5.50
CA HIS A 490 -4.27 10.72 4.51
C HIS A 490 -5.35 10.53 3.44
N ASP A 491 -6.00 11.60 2.98
CA ASP A 491 -7.16 11.52 2.08
C ASP A 491 -6.89 10.72 0.78
N LEU A 492 -5.75 10.93 0.12
CA LEU A 492 -5.32 10.12 -1.03
C LEU A 492 -5.17 8.63 -0.72
N MET A 493 -4.65 8.28 0.46
CA MET A 493 -4.54 6.89 0.88
C MET A 493 -5.94 6.31 1.17
N LEU A 494 -6.82 7.10 1.77
CA LEU A 494 -8.19 6.68 2.03
C LEU A 494 -8.96 6.43 0.73
N ASP A 495 -8.83 7.31 -0.27
CA ASP A 495 -9.44 7.12 -1.59
C ASP A 495 -8.89 5.86 -2.30
N PHE A 496 -7.58 5.59 -2.18
CA PHE A 496 -6.98 4.35 -2.66
C PHE A 496 -7.50 3.11 -1.90
N ILE A 497 -7.66 3.19 -0.58
CA ILE A 497 -8.25 2.12 0.25
C ILE A 497 -9.69 1.85 -0.18
N ILE A 498 -10.49 2.89 -0.45
CA ILE A 498 -11.88 2.74 -0.93
C ILE A 498 -11.91 2.08 -2.31
N LEU A 499 -11.02 2.48 -3.23
CA LEU A 499 -10.86 1.84 -4.53
C LEU A 499 -10.57 0.35 -4.36
N LYS A 500 -9.54 -0.01 -3.59
CA LYS A 500 -9.16 -1.41 -3.35
C LYS A 500 -10.25 -2.19 -2.61
N SER A 501 -10.93 -1.56 -1.67
CA SER A 501 -12.05 -2.18 -0.96
C SER A 501 -13.22 -2.48 -1.90
N THR A 502 -13.45 -1.64 -2.90
CA THR A 502 -14.49 -1.86 -3.93
C THR A 502 -14.09 -2.98 -4.88
N GLU A 503 -12.84 -2.98 -5.37
CA GLU A 503 -12.29 -4.06 -6.22
C GLU A 503 -12.29 -5.42 -5.51
N GLU A 504 -12.06 -5.44 -4.19
CA GLU A 504 -11.96 -6.66 -3.40
C GLU A 504 -13.28 -7.06 -2.70
N ASN A 505 -14.37 -6.31 -2.90
CA ASN A 505 -15.65 -6.45 -2.18
C ASN A 505 -15.48 -6.49 -0.64
N PHE A 506 -14.54 -5.70 -0.12
CA PHE A 506 -14.17 -5.71 1.29
C PHE A 506 -15.04 -4.77 2.14
N ILE A 507 -15.17 -3.51 1.72
CA ILE A 507 -16.02 -2.46 2.33
C ILE A 507 -16.72 -1.71 1.22
N THR A 508 -18.03 -1.50 1.40
CA THR A 508 -18.83 -0.57 0.60
C THR A 508 -19.12 0.67 1.41
N VAL A 509 -18.74 1.84 0.88
CA VAL A 509 -19.01 3.15 1.50
C VAL A 509 -20.19 3.79 0.79
N ILE A 510 -21.25 4.11 1.54
CA ILE A 510 -22.39 4.89 1.05
C ILE A 510 -22.28 6.30 1.65
N LYS A 511 -22.12 7.28 0.77
CA LYS A 511 -22.26 8.71 1.05
C LYS A 511 -23.66 9.14 0.58
N GLU A 512 -24.32 10.08 1.25
CA GLU A 512 -25.69 10.49 0.92
C GLU A 512 -25.90 10.70 -0.60
N PRO A 513 -27.02 10.25 -1.18
CA PRO A 513 -27.32 10.57 -2.56
C PRO A 513 -27.56 12.09 -2.69
N PRO A 514 -27.11 12.73 -3.78
CA PRO A 514 -27.59 14.06 -4.10
C PRO A 514 -29.12 14.00 -4.18
N THR A 515 -29.79 14.97 -3.55
CA THR A 515 -31.25 15.12 -3.60
C THR A 515 -31.72 15.18 -5.05
N GLY A 516 -32.16 14.04 -5.57
CA GLY A 516 -32.59 13.87 -6.95
C GLY A 516 -33.06 12.44 -7.13
N ASN A 517 -34.34 12.27 -7.44
CA ASN A 517 -34.99 10.99 -7.70
C ASN A 517 -34.26 10.24 -8.83
N GLY A 518 -33.32 9.40 -8.45
CA GLY A 518 -32.62 8.49 -9.32
C GLY A 518 -32.43 7.18 -8.58
N ALA A 519 -33.53 6.49 -8.30
CA ALA A 519 -33.50 5.09 -7.91
C ALA A 519 -32.98 4.28 -9.11
N HIS A 520 -31.67 4.31 -9.34
CA HIS A 520 -31.01 3.28 -10.12
C HIS A 520 -31.08 2.01 -9.28
N ASN A 521 -32.11 1.25 -9.59
CA ASN A 521 -32.32 -0.11 -9.18
C ASN A 521 -31.09 -0.94 -9.62
N ARG A 522 -30.03 -0.95 -8.80
CA ARG A 522 -28.90 -1.88 -8.94
C ARG A 522 -29.35 -3.25 -8.46
N ASN A 523 -30.27 -3.87 -9.22
CA ASN A 523 -30.64 -5.28 -9.10
C ASN A 523 -29.53 -6.17 -9.67
N GLY A 524 -28.37 -6.14 -9.02
CA GLY A 524 -27.35 -7.18 -9.10
C GLY A 524 -27.03 -7.55 -7.67
N GLY A 525 -27.22 -8.81 -7.29
CA GLY A 525 -27.07 -9.30 -5.92
C GLY A 525 -25.63 -9.23 -5.40
N PHE A 526 -25.14 -8.02 -5.12
CA PHE A 526 -23.91 -7.81 -4.37
C PHE A 526 -24.28 -7.87 -2.89
N GLU A 527 -24.00 -9.01 -2.27
CA GLU A 527 -24.06 -9.14 -0.81
C GLU A 527 -22.90 -8.31 -0.23
N PHE A 528 -23.22 -7.19 0.43
CA PHE A 528 -22.21 -6.30 0.99
C PHE A 528 -21.65 -6.89 2.27
N ARG A 529 -20.34 -7.19 2.30
CA ARG A 529 -19.72 -7.81 3.49
C ARG A 529 -19.52 -6.83 4.65
N ARG A 530 -19.15 -5.58 4.37
CA ARG A 530 -19.07 -4.49 5.34
C ARG A 530 -19.61 -3.22 4.73
N LEU A 531 -20.49 -2.55 5.46
CA LEU A 531 -21.14 -1.32 5.05
C LEU A 531 -20.68 -0.18 5.95
N SER A 532 -20.14 0.90 5.37
CA SER A 532 -19.92 2.16 6.08
C SER A 532 -20.89 3.22 5.58
N LEU A 533 -21.73 3.72 6.49
CA LEU A 533 -22.66 4.81 6.25
C LEU A 533 -22.02 6.11 6.73
N GLN A 534 -21.61 6.96 5.78
CA GLN A 534 -21.00 8.25 6.07
C GLN A 534 -22.04 9.36 5.85
N LEU A 535 -22.96 9.49 6.81
CA LEU A 535 -23.99 10.53 6.80
C LEU A 535 -23.40 11.86 7.27
N SER A 536 -23.63 12.94 6.52
CA SER A 536 -23.21 14.26 6.95
C SER A 536 -24.00 14.64 8.22
N LYS A 537 -23.31 15.05 9.29
CA LYS A 537 -24.00 15.52 10.50
C LYS A 537 -24.81 16.76 10.13
N PHE A 538 -26.14 16.71 10.31
CA PHE A 538 -26.97 17.90 10.46
C PHE A 538 -26.28 18.83 11.47
N ARG A 539 -25.85 20.02 11.03
CA ARG A 539 -25.62 21.13 11.94
C ARG A 539 -26.96 21.38 12.62
N MET A 540 -27.14 20.92 13.85
CA MET A 540 -28.22 21.42 14.69
C MET A 540 -27.96 22.91 14.87
N HIS A 541 -28.72 23.73 14.16
CA HIS A 541 -28.92 25.11 14.56
C HIS A 541 -29.56 25.07 15.94
N SER A 542 -28.78 25.39 16.96
CA SER A 542 -29.33 25.84 18.24
C SER A 542 -29.95 27.22 18.00
N GLY A 543 -31.18 27.21 17.49
CA GLY A 543 -32.09 28.33 17.66
C GLY A 543 -32.65 28.26 19.07
N VAL A 544 -32.21 29.16 19.94
CA VAL A 544 -32.89 29.45 21.20
C VAL A 544 -33.27 30.93 21.11
N GLY A 545 -34.58 31.17 21.07
CA GLY A 545 -35.16 32.48 21.30
C GLY A 545 -35.15 32.86 22.77
#